data_AF-A0A5C5Y8M6-F1
#
_entry.id   AF-A0A5C5Y8M6-F1
#
_cell.length_a   1.000
_cell.length_b   1.000
_cell.length_c   1.000
_cell.angle_alpha   90.00
_cell.angle_beta   90.00
_cell.angle_gamma   90.00
#
_symmetry.space_group_name_H-M   'P 1'
#
loop_
_entity.id
_entity.type
_entity.pdbx_description
1 polymer ?
#
loop_
_entity_poly.entity_id
_entity_poly.type
_entity_poly.pdbx_seq_one_letter_code
_entity_poly.pdbx_strand_id
1 'polypeptide(L)'
;MSTRATIAVRRPSGDYLATYLHFDGYPEHAGRLLEANYLTAEEVETLVQRGDIRCLDSELGEPEYYDAEVPSAVLPTLDSLLDYSRNCAATYVYIFDDGQWATRKLS
;
A
#
# COMPACT_ATOMS: atom_id res chain seq x y z
N MET A 1 3.82 -3.36 18.98
CA MET A 1 3.58 -4.46 18.03
C MET A 1 3.18 -3.80 16.72
N SER A 2 3.92 -4.02 15.64
CA SER A 2 3.62 -3.37 14.36
C SER A 2 2.67 -4.22 13.53
N THR A 3 1.60 -3.60 13.02
CA THR A 3 0.74 -4.22 12.00
C THR A 3 1.27 -3.77 10.64
N ARG A 4 1.83 -4.72 9.89
CA ARG A 4 2.39 -4.46 8.56
C ARG A 4 1.32 -4.54 7.50
N ALA A 5 1.48 -3.78 6.44
CA ALA A 5 0.61 -3.87 5.28
C ALA A 5 1.36 -3.71 3.96
N THR A 6 0.66 -3.99 2.86
CA THR A 6 1.07 -3.62 1.51
C THR A 6 0.04 -2.64 0.95
N ILE A 7 0.51 -1.59 0.29
CA ILE A 7 -0.33 -0.64 -0.45
C ILE A 7 -0.03 -0.84 -1.92
N ALA A 8 -1.06 -1.02 -2.74
CA ALA A 8 -0.93 -1.26 -4.16
C ALA A 8 -1.97 -0.48 -4.96
N VAL A 9 -1.62 -0.15 -6.20
CA VAL A 9 -2.53 0.41 -7.20
C VAL A 9 -2.48 -0.46 -8.45
N ARG A 10 -3.65 -0.76 -9.00
CA ARG A 10 -3.78 -1.44 -10.28
C ARG A 10 -3.69 -0.43 -11.41
N ARG A 11 -2.76 -0.66 -12.34
CA ARG A 11 -2.51 0.24 -13.46
C ARG A 11 -3.32 -0.16 -14.71
N PRO A 12 -3.46 0.72 -15.72
CA PRO A 12 -4.16 0.39 -16.96
C PRO A 12 -3.59 -0.82 -17.71
N SER A 13 -2.29 -1.12 -17.54
CA SER A 13 -1.62 -2.33 -18.05
C SER A 13 -2.14 -3.63 -17.42
N GLY A 14 -2.86 -3.55 -16.30
CA GLY A 14 -3.39 -4.68 -15.55
C GLY A 14 -2.45 -5.23 -14.47
N ASP A 15 -1.22 -4.71 -14.39
CA ASP A 15 -0.26 -5.00 -13.33
C ASP A 15 -0.46 -4.09 -12.11
N TYR A 16 0.20 -4.45 -11.01
CA TYR A 16 0.14 -3.75 -9.74
C TYR A 16 1.46 -3.07 -9.45
N LEU A 17 1.40 -1.81 -9.05
CA LEU A 17 2.51 -1.12 -8.42
C LEU A 17 2.27 -1.16 -6.91
N ALA A 18 3.24 -1.66 -6.14
CA ALA A 18 3.06 -1.90 -4.71
C ALA A 18 4.26 -1.48 -3.86
N THR A 19 3.99 -1.12 -2.61
CA THR A 19 5.00 -0.78 -1.60
C THR A 19 4.64 -1.36 -0.23
N TYR A 20 5.62 -1.48 0.64
CA TYR A 20 5.48 -1.96 2.01
C TYR A 20 5.14 -0.83 2.99
N LEU A 21 4.28 -1.12 3.96
CA LEU A 21 3.95 -0.25 5.09
C LEU A 21 4.32 -0.94 6.42
N HIS A 22 5.15 -0.30 7.23
CA HIS A 22 5.69 -0.92 8.45
C HIS A 22 4.75 -0.87 9.66
N PHE A 23 4.18 0.30 9.97
CA PHE A 23 3.35 0.52 11.15
C PHE A 23 1.91 0.84 10.78
N ASP A 24 1.01 0.56 11.74
CA ASP A 24 -0.40 0.95 11.73
C ASP A 24 -1.20 0.55 10.48
N GLY A 25 -0.81 -0.56 9.85
CA GLY A 25 -1.44 -1.09 8.65
C GLY A 25 -2.84 -1.69 8.83
N TYR A 26 -3.50 -1.52 9.97
CA TYR A 26 -4.86 -2.02 10.22
C TYR A 26 -5.94 -1.09 9.61
N PRO A 27 -7.13 -1.62 9.25
CA PRO A 27 -8.15 -0.86 8.50
C PRO A 27 -8.60 0.44 9.18
N GLU A 28 -8.66 0.45 10.50
CA GLU A 28 -9.11 1.60 11.29
C GLU A 28 -8.13 2.78 11.25
N HIS A 29 -6.88 2.56 10.82
CA HIS A 29 -5.86 3.58 10.63
C HIS A 29 -5.47 3.71 9.15
N ALA A 30 -4.65 2.80 8.62
CA ALA A 30 -4.17 2.89 7.26
C ALA A 30 -5.32 2.85 6.23
N GLY A 31 -6.27 1.93 6.38
CA GLY A 31 -7.43 1.85 5.47
C GLY A 31 -8.22 3.15 5.42
N ARG A 32 -8.57 3.70 6.59
CA ARG A 32 -9.27 4.99 6.70
C ARG A 32 -8.49 6.14 6.06
N LEU A 33 -7.19 6.25 6.33
CA LEU A 33 -6.36 7.32 5.79
C LEU A 33 -6.21 7.22 4.26
N LEU A 34 -6.09 5.99 3.75
CA LEU A 34 -6.05 5.73 2.31
C LEU A 34 -7.35 6.14 1.62
N GLU A 35 -8.49 5.72 2.17
CA GLU A 35 -9.82 6.09 1.64
C GLU A 35 -10.12 7.59 1.72
N ALA A 36 -9.56 8.30 2.70
CA ALA A 36 -9.82 9.73 2.90
C ALA A 36 -8.92 10.63 2.03
N ASN A 37 -7.66 10.24 1.81
CA ASN A 37 -6.64 11.13 1.24
C ASN A 37 -6.17 10.72 -0.17
N TYR A 38 -6.45 9.48 -0.60
CA TYR A 38 -5.98 8.96 -1.88
C TYR A 38 -7.15 8.43 -2.70
N LEU A 39 -7.69 9.31 -3.54
CA LEU A 39 -8.96 9.12 -4.24
C LEU A 39 -8.79 8.80 -5.73
N THR A 40 -7.57 8.94 -6.24
CA THR A 40 -7.22 8.75 -7.64
C THR A 40 -6.02 7.83 -7.80
N ALA A 41 -5.93 7.17 -8.95
CA ALA A 41 -4.80 6.29 -9.25
C ALA A 41 -3.46 7.05 -9.26
N GLU A 42 -3.45 8.31 -9.69
CA GLU A 42 -2.25 9.16 -9.73
C GLU A 42 -1.72 9.49 -8.32
N GLU A 43 -2.61 9.76 -7.37
CA GLU A 43 -2.23 10.00 -5.97
C GLU A 43 -1.64 8.73 -5.34
N VAL A 44 -2.25 7.57 -5.59
CA VAL A 44 -1.74 6.28 -5.08
C VAL A 44 -0.45 5.88 -5.76
N GLU A 45 -0.32 6.08 -7.08
CA GLU A 45 0.93 5.85 -7.79
C GLU A 45 2.04 6.71 -7.22
N THR A 46 1.80 8.00 -6.96
CA THR A 46 2.77 8.90 -6.33
C THR A 46 3.18 8.42 -4.93
N LEU A 47 2.21 8.00 -4.12
CA LEU A 47 2.44 7.42 -2.80
C LEU A 47 3.34 6.18 -2.88
N VAL A 48 3.01 5.26 -3.78
CA VAL A 48 3.66 3.97 -3.88
C VAL A 48 5.05 4.09 -4.52
N GLN A 49 5.22 4.93 -5.54
CA GLN A 49 6.47 5.09 -6.33
C GLN A 49 7.67 5.57 -5.52
N ARG A 50 7.43 6.29 -4.42
CA ARG A 50 8.50 6.86 -3.60
C ARG A 50 9.23 5.82 -2.73
N GLY A 51 8.66 4.63 -2.57
CA GLY A 51 9.30 3.49 -1.91
C GLY A 51 8.60 3.06 -0.62
N ASP A 52 9.33 2.34 0.23
CA ASP A 52 8.78 1.77 1.46
C ASP A 52 8.38 2.84 2.49
N ILE A 53 7.22 2.64 3.10
CA ILE A 53 6.60 3.58 4.03
C ILE A 53 6.75 3.03 5.46
N ARG A 54 7.23 3.88 6.36
CA ARG A 54 7.30 3.60 7.79
C ARG A 54 5.90 3.66 8.42
N CYS A 55 5.19 4.76 8.25
CA CYS A 55 3.83 4.97 8.76
C CYS A 55 3.10 6.03 7.92
N LEU A 56 1.77 6.11 8.11
CA LEU A 56 0.93 7.21 7.66
C LEU A 56 0.59 8.07 8.88
N ASP A 57 0.80 9.38 8.77
CA ASP A 57 0.47 10.33 9.83
C ASP A 57 -1.03 10.30 10.16
N SER A 58 -1.36 10.26 11.45
CA SER A 58 -2.74 10.10 11.91
C SER A 58 -3.64 11.31 11.65
N GLU A 59 -3.07 12.51 11.50
CA GLU A 59 -3.81 13.75 11.33
C GLU A 59 -3.93 14.12 9.85
N LEU A 60 -2.84 14.01 9.09
CA LEU A 60 -2.75 14.45 7.70
C LEU A 60 -2.82 13.31 6.69
N GLY A 61 -2.63 12.06 7.11
CA GLY A 61 -2.49 10.92 6.19
C GLY A 61 -1.22 10.93 5.37
N GLU A 62 -0.27 11.81 5.69
CA GLU A 62 0.98 11.94 4.97
C GLU A 62 1.92 10.75 5.25
N PRO A 63 2.62 10.24 4.22
CA PRO A 63 3.52 9.12 4.36
C PRO A 63 4.90 9.52 4.87
N GLU A 64 5.38 8.84 5.90
CA GLU A 64 6.79 8.86 6.31
C GLU A 64 7.53 7.73 5.61
N TYR A 65 8.47 8.05 4.72
CA TYR A 65 9.27 7.05 4.00
C TYR A 65 10.54 6.65 4.74
N TYR A 66 11.09 5.50 4.41
CA TYR A 66 12.47 5.17 4.77
C TYR A 66 13.47 5.98 3.93
N ASP A 67 14.62 6.32 4.51
CA ASP A 67 15.69 7.04 3.81
C ASP A 67 16.36 6.20 2.70
N ALA A 68 16.20 4.88 2.76
CA ALA A 68 16.70 3.98 1.73
C ALA A 68 15.77 4.00 0.53
N GLU A 69 16.30 4.26 -0.65
CA GLU A 69 15.59 4.09 -1.92
C GLU A 69 15.32 2.60 -2.18
N VAL A 70 14.23 2.09 -1.62
CA VAL A 70 13.70 0.77 -1.97
C VAL A 70 12.73 0.98 -3.13
N PRO A 71 13.03 0.46 -4.33
CA PRO A 71 12.13 0.62 -5.46
C PRO A 71 10.82 -0.12 -5.21
N SER A 72 9.72 0.52 -5.58
CA SER A 72 8.39 -0.09 -5.52
C SER A 72 8.33 -1.33 -6.40
N ALA A 73 7.61 -2.34 -5.95
CA ALA A 73 7.46 -3.59 -6.67
C ALA A 73 6.45 -3.44 -7.81
N VAL A 74 6.84 -3.85 -9.02
CA VAL A 74 5.92 -4.03 -10.15
C VAL A 74 5.56 -5.51 -10.26
N LEU A 75 4.29 -5.82 -10.08
CA LEU A 75 3.79 -7.18 -9.86
C LEU A 75 2.72 -7.49 -10.92
N PRO A 76 2.97 -8.46 -11.83
CA PRO A 76 2.14 -8.65 -13.01
C PRO A 76 0.75 -9.24 -12.70
N THR A 77 0.59 -9.90 -11.55
CA THR A 77 -0.66 -10.57 -11.18
C THR A 77 -1.01 -10.34 -9.72
N LEU A 78 -2.29 -10.53 -9.40
CA LEU A 78 -2.75 -10.52 -8.01
C LEU A 78 -2.02 -11.57 -7.17
N ASP A 79 -1.73 -12.77 -7.71
CA ASP A 79 -1.00 -13.80 -6.99
C ASP A 79 0.43 -13.32 -6.63
N SER A 80 1.13 -12.69 -7.57
CA SER A 80 2.45 -12.12 -7.30
C SER A 80 2.42 -10.98 -6.27
N LEU A 81 1.33 -10.20 -6.24
CA LEU A 81 1.08 -9.20 -5.21
C LEU A 81 0.92 -9.84 -3.83
N LEU A 82 0.08 -10.88 -3.72
CA LEU A 82 -0.15 -11.57 -2.46
C LEU A 82 1.12 -12.29 -1.96
N ASP A 83 1.92 -12.85 -2.86
CA ASP A 83 3.20 -13.47 -2.50
C ASP A 83 4.22 -12.44 -2.01
N TYR A 84 4.34 -11.29 -2.68
CA TYR A 84 5.13 -10.16 -2.19
C TYR A 84 4.69 -9.74 -0.78
N SER A 85 3.39 -9.52 -0.57
CA SER A 85 2.84 -9.12 0.72
C SER A 85 3.15 -10.13 1.83
N ARG A 86 3.03 -11.44 1.55
CA ARG A 86 3.40 -12.50 2.51
C ARG A 86 4.89 -12.49 2.83
N ASN A 87 5.76 -12.27 1.82
CA ASN A 87 7.21 -12.18 2.02
C ASN A 87 7.60 -10.98 2.89
N CYS A 88 6.83 -9.89 2.82
CA CYS A 88 6.97 -8.72 3.70
C CYS A 88 6.32 -8.91 5.09
N ALA A 89 5.76 -10.09 5.37
CA ALA A 89 4.97 -10.39 6.58
C ALA A 89 3.83 -9.38 6.80
N ALA A 90 3.21 -8.90 5.72
CA ALA A 90 2.05 -8.03 5.77
C ALA A 90 0.82 -8.78 6.30
N THR A 91 0.05 -8.13 7.16
CA THR A 91 -1.24 -8.62 7.66
C THR A 91 -2.37 -8.20 6.73
N TYR A 92 -2.27 -7.01 6.14
CA TYR A 92 -3.28 -6.43 5.25
C TYR A 92 -2.68 -6.04 3.90
N VAL A 93 -3.50 -6.10 2.86
CA VAL A 93 -3.19 -5.60 1.52
C VAL A 93 -4.29 -4.65 1.10
N TYR A 94 -3.92 -3.41 0.81
CA TYR A 94 -4.80 -2.37 0.28
C TYR A 94 -4.55 -2.25 -1.22
N ILE A 95 -5.59 -2.41 -2.02
CA ILE A 95 -5.51 -2.37 -3.48
C ILE A 95 -6.45 -1.28 -3.96
N PHE A 96 -5.90 -0.27 -4.61
CA PHE A 96 -6.69 0.74 -5.32
C PHE A 96 -6.94 0.26 -6.75
N ASP A 97 -8.21 0.15 -7.13
CA ASP A 97 -8.64 -0.18 -8.49
C ASP A 97 -9.91 0.61 -8.84
N ASP A 98 -9.93 1.25 -10.00
CA ASP A 98 -11.08 1.98 -10.54
C ASP A 98 -11.78 2.93 -9.54
N GLY A 99 -10.99 3.73 -8.81
CA GLY A 99 -11.53 4.72 -7.86
C GLY A 99 -11.94 4.15 -6.50
N GLN A 100 -11.67 2.87 -6.24
CA GLN A 100 -12.09 2.19 -5.03
C GLN A 100 -10.94 1.46 -4.34
N TRP A 101 -10.95 1.48 -3.01
CA TRP A 101 -10.06 0.68 -2.19
C TRP A 101 -10.68 -0.67 -1.87
N ALA A 102 -9.92 -1.74 -2.13
CA ALA A 102 -10.22 -3.07 -1.66
C ALA A 102 -9.19 -3.47 -0.58
N THR A 103 -9.69 -3.92 0.57
CA THR A 103 -8.85 -4.42 1.66
C THR A 103 -8.90 -5.95 1.72
N ARG A 104 -7.73 -6.58 1.84
CA ARG A 104 -7.60 -8.02 2.05
C ARG A 104 -6.76 -8.31 3.30
N LYS A 105 -7.23 -9.25 4.12
CA LYS A 105 -6.46 -9.78 5.25
C LYS A 105 -5.75 -11.07 4.82
N LEU A 106 -4.46 -11.21 5.13
CA LEU A 106 -3.64 -12.37 4.74
C LEU A 106 -3.54 -13.46 5.81
N SER A 107 -3.67 -13.09 7.10
CA SER A 107 -3.74 -14.01 8.25
C SER A 107 -4.31 -13.33 9.49
#